data_AF-A0A847G5E1-F1
#
_entry.id   AF-A0A847G5E1-F1
#
_cell.length_a   1.000
_cell.length_b   1.000
_cell.length_c   1.000
_cell.angle_alpha   90.00
_cell.angle_beta   90.00
_cell.angle_gamma   90.00
#
_symmetry.space_group_name_H-M   'P 1'
#
loop_
_entity.id
_entity.type
_entity.pdbx_description
1 polymer ?
#
loop_
_entity_poly.entity_id
_entity_poly.type
_entity_poly.pdbx_seq_one_letter_code
_entity_poly.pdbx_strand_id
1 'polypeptide(L)'
;SMDKISKNHTAFNTVSGGIGIFAGQEPVLTLMVARSRKMCEMQFALWEECRRYMTGINNHYSPDAWMPHITLLHQQNQKNEICNTLEKTVNRDISFSVCIDNLSLIYLDKEKAGLLRRFDLMSPVN
;
A
#
# COMPACT_ATOMS: atom_id res chain seq x y z
N SER A 1 -10.68 16.78 -2.66
CA SER A 1 -10.46 16.58 -1.21
C SER A 1 -10.62 15.11 -0.86
N MET A 2 -10.00 14.67 0.25
CA MET A 2 -10.06 13.27 0.71
C MET A 2 -11.49 12.79 1.03
N ASP A 3 -12.32 13.63 1.64
CA ASP A 3 -13.75 13.33 1.87
C ASP A 3 -14.52 13.05 0.57
N LYS A 4 -14.19 13.77 -0.51
CA LYS A 4 -14.81 13.54 -1.81
C LYS A 4 -14.33 12.23 -2.43
N ILE A 5 -13.03 11.93 -2.32
CA ILE A 5 -12.49 10.65 -2.79
C ILE A 5 -13.17 9.50 -2.06
N SER A 6 -13.25 9.53 -0.73
CA SER A 6 -13.82 8.41 0.04
C SER A 6 -15.30 8.17 -0.28
N LYS A 7 -16.08 9.24 -0.46
CA LYS A 7 -17.51 9.16 -0.84
C LYS A 7 -17.74 8.70 -2.28
N ASN A 8 -16.75 8.82 -3.17
CA ASN A 8 -16.84 8.39 -4.57
C ASN A 8 -16.35 6.96 -4.80
N HIS A 9 -15.82 6.30 -3.77
CA HIS A 9 -15.35 4.92 -3.86
C HIS A 9 -16.11 4.05 -2.88
N THR A 10 -16.52 2.88 -3.37
CA THR A 10 -17.15 1.85 -2.56
C THR A 10 -16.08 0.91 -2.02
N ALA A 11 -16.22 0.45 -0.77
CA ALA A 11 -15.39 -0.60 -0.21
C ALA A 11 -15.29 -1.82 -1.14
N PHE A 12 -14.13 -2.46 -1.15
CA PHE A 12 -13.83 -3.54 -2.08
C PHE A 12 -12.86 -4.55 -1.50
N ASN A 13 -13.00 -5.80 -1.95
CA ASN A 13 -12.03 -6.83 -1.64
C ASN A 13 -10.92 -6.87 -2.70
N THR A 14 -9.73 -7.19 -2.26
CA THR A 14 -8.62 -7.65 -3.10
C THR A 14 -8.01 -8.90 -2.48
N VAL A 15 -7.04 -9.50 -3.16
CA VAL A 15 -6.27 -10.62 -2.63
C VAL A 15 -4.85 -10.13 -2.38
N SER A 16 -4.31 -10.47 -1.22
CA SER A 16 -2.88 -10.37 -0.95
C SER A 16 -2.28 -11.77 -0.97
N GLY A 17 -1.04 -11.90 -1.43
CA GLY A 17 -0.35 -13.17 -1.53
C GLY A 17 0.96 -13.02 -2.29
N GLY A 18 1.88 -13.96 -2.07
CA GLY A 18 3.22 -13.92 -2.63
C GLY A 18 4.15 -12.91 -1.94
N ILE A 19 5.41 -13.30 -1.79
CA ILE A 19 6.45 -12.43 -1.23
C ILE A 19 7.18 -11.73 -2.37
N GLY A 20 7.29 -10.41 -2.28
CA GLY A 20 8.06 -9.58 -3.21
C GLY A 20 9.29 -8.96 -2.53
N ILE A 21 10.32 -8.66 -3.32
CA ILE A 21 11.47 -7.88 -2.89
C ILE A 21 11.57 -6.65 -3.78
N PHE A 22 11.54 -5.45 -3.18
CA PHE A 22 12.03 -4.26 -3.85
C PHE A 22 13.53 -4.17 -3.64
N ALA A 23 14.28 -4.35 -4.73
CA ALA A 23 15.74 -4.32 -4.71
C ALA A 23 16.27 -2.88 -4.56
N GLY A 24 17.48 -2.76 -4.01
CA GLY A 24 18.15 -1.49 -3.78
C GLY A 24 19.33 -1.68 -2.82
N GLN A 25 19.96 -0.57 -2.41
CA GLN A 25 20.96 -0.60 -1.33
C GLN A 25 20.35 -1.10 -0.01
N GLU A 26 19.07 -0.79 0.20
CA GLU A 26 18.27 -1.24 1.32
C GLU A 26 17.05 -2.00 0.77
N PRO A 27 17.19 -3.33 0.54
CA PRO A 27 16.09 -4.11 -0.02
C PRO A 27 14.92 -4.21 0.98
N VAL A 28 13.70 -4.15 0.45
CA VAL A 28 12.48 -4.22 1.25
C VAL A 28 11.73 -5.51 0.93
N LEU A 29 11.42 -6.28 1.97
CA LEU A 29 10.56 -7.46 1.83
C LEU A 29 9.10 -7.05 1.98
N THR A 30 8.27 -7.52 1.05
CA THR A 30 6.88 -7.10 0.93
C THR A 30 5.97 -8.29 0.74
N LEU A 31 4.73 -8.16 1.21
CA LEU A 31 3.62 -8.99 0.79
C LEU A 31 2.91 -8.29 -0.36
N MET A 32 2.78 -8.96 -1.49
CA MET A 32 2.18 -8.36 -2.67
C MET A 32 0.65 -8.30 -2.53
N VAL A 33 0.07 -7.24 -3.07
CA VAL A 33 -1.39 -7.07 -3.15
C VAL A 33 -1.78 -7.07 -4.61
N ALA A 34 -2.81 -7.84 -4.97
CA ALA A 34 -3.32 -7.84 -6.34
C ALA A 34 -3.92 -6.47 -6.66
N ARG A 35 -3.54 -5.91 -7.83
CA ARG A 35 -4.18 -4.70 -8.35
C ARG A 35 -5.60 -5.04 -8.77
N SER A 36 -6.57 -4.36 -8.18
CA SER A 36 -7.95 -4.38 -8.66
C SER A 36 -8.27 -3.08 -9.41
N ARG A 37 -9.29 -3.11 -10.27
CA ARG A 37 -9.77 -1.92 -10.97
C ARG A 37 -10.12 -0.80 -10.00
N LYS A 38 -10.91 -1.11 -8.97
CA LYS A 38 -11.33 -0.14 -7.92
C LYS A 38 -10.14 0.45 -7.17
N MET A 39 -9.12 -0.36 -6.88
CA MET A 39 -7.89 0.10 -6.25
C MET A 39 -7.11 1.07 -7.13
N CYS A 40 -7.00 0.78 -8.43
CA CYS A 40 -6.31 1.65 -9.37
C CYS A 40 -7.05 2.98 -9.59
N GLU A 41 -8.39 2.94 -9.69
CA GLU A 41 -9.23 4.14 -9.78
C GLU A 41 -9.05 5.03 -8.55
N MET A 42 -9.06 4.44 -7.34
CA MET A 42 -8.84 5.17 -6.09
C MET A 42 -7.43 5.74 -6.00
N GLN A 43 -6.39 4.97 -6.34
CA GLN A 43 -5.02 5.46 -6.30
C GLN A 43 -4.78 6.57 -7.32
N PHE A 44 -5.37 6.49 -8.51
CA PHE A 44 -5.29 7.55 -9.51
C PHE A 44 -5.93 8.85 -9.00
N ALA A 45 -7.12 8.76 -8.38
CA ALA A 45 -7.79 9.91 -7.78
C ALA A 45 -6.95 10.53 -6.65
N LEU A 46 -6.35 9.70 -5.79
CA LEU A 46 -5.44 10.16 -4.73
C LEU A 46 -4.20 10.84 -5.31
N TRP A 47 -3.59 10.27 -6.34
CA TRP A 47 -2.43 10.84 -7.00
C TRP A 47 -2.74 12.23 -7.57
N GLU A 48 -3.84 12.38 -8.29
CA GLU A 48 -4.21 13.65 -8.93
C GLU A 48 -4.56 14.76 -7.94
N GLU A 49 -5.13 14.39 -6.78
CA GLU A 49 -5.39 15.35 -5.70
C GLU A 49 -4.10 15.71 -4.96
N CYS A 50 -3.26 14.73 -4.62
CA CYS A 50 -2.06 14.94 -3.81
C CYS A 50 -0.90 15.60 -4.57
N ARG A 51 -0.72 15.30 -5.87
CA ARG A 51 0.41 15.82 -6.68
C ARG A 51 0.51 17.35 -6.68
N ARG A 52 -0.61 18.05 -6.45
CA ARG A 52 -0.70 19.51 -6.39
C ARG A 52 0.00 20.11 -5.16
N TYR A 53 0.22 19.28 -4.13
CA TYR A 53 0.82 19.66 -2.85
C TYR A 53 2.20 19.05 -2.64
N MET A 54 2.64 18.16 -3.54
CA MET A 54 3.92 17.47 -3.41
C MET A 54 5.08 18.35 -3.84
N THR A 55 6.12 18.41 -3.00
CA THR A 55 7.44 18.94 -3.37
C THR A 55 8.39 17.77 -3.58
N GLY A 56 8.87 17.55 -4.81
CA GLY A 56 9.73 16.41 -5.15
C GLY A 56 8.93 15.12 -5.36
N ILE A 57 8.29 15.00 -6.53
CA ILE A 57 7.45 13.85 -6.88
C ILE A 57 8.30 12.57 -6.93
N ASN A 58 7.92 11.56 -6.15
CA ASN A 58 8.47 10.22 -6.27
C ASN A 58 7.64 9.42 -7.29
N ASN A 59 8.22 9.20 -8.47
CA ASN A 59 7.56 8.52 -9.59
C ASN A 59 7.20 7.05 -9.31
N HIS A 60 7.77 6.40 -8.29
CA HIS A 60 7.38 5.04 -7.89
C HIS A 60 5.93 4.95 -7.39
N TYR A 61 5.33 6.08 -7.00
CA TYR A 61 3.93 6.16 -6.62
C TYR A 61 3.02 6.68 -7.74
N SER A 62 3.57 6.95 -8.93
CA SER A 62 2.75 7.34 -10.08
C SER A 62 1.82 6.19 -10.49
N PRO A 63 0.66 6.46 -11.09
CA PRO A 63 -0.30 5.42 -11.48
C PRO A 63 0.31 4.28 -12.33
N ASP A 64 1.25 4.63 -13.21
CA ASP A 64 1.91 3.69 -14.13
C ASP A 64 2.94 2.80 -13.44
N ALA A 65 3.62 3.31 -12.41
CA ALA A 65 4.68 2.58 -11.70
C ALA A 65 4.24 2.00 -10.36
N TRP A 66 3.08 2.39 -9.84
CA TRP A 66 2.65 2.02 -8.49
C TRP A 66 2.38 0.52 -8.36
N MET A 67 3.05 -0.09 -7.38
CA MET A 67 2.86 -1.49 -7.01
C MET A 67 2.25 -1.55 -5.61
N PRO A 68 0.98 -1.96 -5.43
CA PRO A 68 0.41 -2.09 -4.10
C PRO A 68 1.05 -3.24 -3.34
N HIS A 69 1.48 -2.95 -2.12
CA HIS A 69 2.21 -3.89 -1.27
C HIS A 69 2.01 -3.55 0.20
N ILE A 70 2.26 -4.54 1.05
CA ILE A 70 2.38 -4.36 2.50
C ILE A 70 3.84 -4.64 2.85
N THR A 71 4.54 -3.64 3.39
CA THR A 71 5.92 -3.82 3.84
C THR A 71 5.95 -4.76 5.05
N LEU A 72 6.74 -5.84 4.94
CA LEU A 72 6.93 -6.81 6.02
C LEU A 72 8.22 -6.52 6.80
N LEU A 73 9.30 -6.24 6.07
CA LEU A 73 10.60 -5.91 6.64
C LEU A 73 11.23 -4.75 5.87
N HIS A 74 11.58 -3.71 6.61
CA HIS A 74 12.28 -2.52 6.13
C HIS A 74 13.46 -2.27 7.06
N GLN A 75 14.63 -2.85 6.76
CA GLN A 75 15.81 -2.71 7.60
C GLN A 75 17.11 -2.64 6.78
N GLN A 76 17.98 -1.72 7.20
CA GLN A 76 19.37 -1.69 6.79
C GLN A 76 20.09 -2.98 7.23
N ASN A 77 20.87 -3.57 6.34
CA ASN A 77 21.94 -4.53 6.61
C ASN A 77 21.59 -5.99 6.97
N GLN A 78 20.39 -6.50 6.66
CA GLN A 78 20.05 -7.89 7.00
C GLN A 78 19.59 -8.75 5.82
N LYS A 79 20.43 -8.86 4.77
CA LYS A 79 20.20 -9.79 3.64
C LYS A 79 19.87 -11.22 4.11
N ASN A 80 20.52 -11.68 5.18
CA ASN A 80 20.29 -13.00 5.76
C ASN A 80 18.87 -13.16 6.33
N GLU A 81 18.28 -12.11 6.91
CA GLU A 81 16.90 -12.17 7.40
C GLU A 81 15.89 -12.27 6.26
N ILE A 82 16.14 -11.56 5.15
CA ILE A 82 15.32 -11.69 3.93
C ILE A 82 15.36 -13.13 3.42
N CYS A 83 16.55 -13.72 3.24
CA CYS A 83 16.69 -15.10 2.78
C CYS A 83 16.01 -16.10 3.73
N ASN A 84 16.22 -15.98 5.04
CA ASN A 84 15.60 -16.84 6.05
C ASN A 84 14.06 -16.72 6.04
N THR A 85 13.54 -15.51 5.84
CA THR A 85 12.09 -15.29 5.76
C THR A 85 11.50 -15.92 4.51
N LEU A 86 12.18 -15.79 3.36
CA LEU A 86 11.78 -16.44 2.11
C LEU A 86 11.76 -17.96 2.24
N GLU A 87 12.83 -18.54 2.79
CA GLU A 87 12.93 -19.99 3.00
C GLU A 87 11.77 -20.53 3.85
N LYS A 88 11.39 -19.80 4.91
CA LYS A 88 10.29 -20.19 5.80
C LYS A 88 8.89 -20.02 5.17
N THR A 89 8.77 -19.18 4.16
CA THR A 89 7.48 -18.79 3.57
C THR A 89 7.16 -19.50 2.26
N VAL A 90 8.15 -20.03 1.55
CA VAL A 90 7.99 -20.61 0.20
C VAL A 90 6.96 -21.75 0.11
N ASN A 91 6.81 -22.54 1.17
CA ASN A 91 5.88 -23.69 1.20
C ASN A 91 4.59 -23.40 1.98
N ARG A 92 4.30 -22.13 2.27
CA ARG A 92 3.09 -21.72 3.00
C ARG A 92 2.17 -20.97 2.06
N ASP A 93 0.88 -21.32 2.08
CA ASP A 93 -0.11 -20.42 1.53
C ASP A 93 -0.25 -19.23 2.47
N ILE A 94 0.22 -18.08 2.01
CA ILE A 94 0.15 -16.79 2.68
C ILE A 94 -0.90 -15.89 2.05
N SER A 95 -1.76 -16.45 1.21
CA SER A 95 -2.75 -15.69 0.46
C SER A 95 -4.00 -15.48 1.30
N PHE A 96 -4.53 -14.25 1.31
CA PHE A 96 -5.78 -13.95 1.98
C PHE A 96 -6.52 -12.80 1.30
N SER A 97 -7.84 -12.78 1.47
CA SER A 97 -8.67 -11.66 1.04
C SER A 97 -8.48 -10.46 1.99
N VAL A 98 -8.30 -9.28 1.40
CA VAL A 98 -8.18 -8.01 2.12
C VAL A 98 -9.37 -7.13 1.77
N CYS A 99 -10.14 -6.74 2.78
CA CYS A 99 -11.18 -5.73 2.63
C CYS A 99 -10.55 -4.34 2.74
N ILE A 100 -10.70 -3.54 1.68
CA ILE A 100 -10.34 -2.12 1.66
C ILE A 100 -11.62 -1.34 1.88
N ASP A 101 -11.81 -0.81 3.09
CA ASP A 101 -13.02 -0.11 3.52
C ASP A 101 -12.77 1.35 3.93
N ASN A 102 -11.50 1.81 3.92
CA ASN A 102 -11.15 3.15 4.34
C ASN A 102 -9.83 3.64 3.73
N LEU A 103 -9.63 4.95 3.85
CA LEU A 103 -8.36 5.63 3.66
C LEU A 103 -7.99 6.35 4.96
N SER A 104 -6.69 6.37 5.28
CA SER A 104 -6.18 7.04 6.47
C SER A 104 -5.09 8.03 6.09
N LEU A 105 -5.23 9.27 6.55
CA LEU A 105 -4.19 10.28 6.46
C LEU A 105 -3.31 10.17 7.71
N ILE A 106 -2.04 9.84 7.50
CA ILE A 106 -1.04 9.70 8.56
C ILE A 106 0.02 10.78 8.42
N TYR A 107 0.76 11.02 9.49
CA TYR A 107 1.99 11.82 9.47
C TYR A 107 3.14 11.02 10.04
N LEU A 108 4.34 11.33 9.54
CA LEU A 108 5.61 10.84 10.05
C LEU A 108 6.58 12.02 10.02
N ASP A 109 7.09 12.40 11.19
CA ASP A 109 8.22 13.31 11.35
C ASP A 109 9.38 12.57 12.04
N LYS A 110 10.42 13.31 12.47
CA LYS A 110 11.63 12.72 13.06
C LYS A 110 11.39 11.98 14.38
N GLU A 111 10.35 12.35 15.13
CA GLU A 111 10.11 11.85 16.48
C GLU A 111 8.78 11.12 16.62
N LYS A 112 7.82 11.41 15.75
CA LYS A 112 6.43 10.98 15.90
C LYS A 112 5.86 10.48 14.59
N ALA A 113 5.05 9.45 14.73
CA ALA A 113 4.12 9.01 13.72
C ALA A 113 2.72 9.01 14.32
N GLY A 114 1.70 9.27 13.50
CA GLY A 114 0.33 9.18 13.98
C GLY A 114 -0.71 9.25 12.88
N LEU A 115 -1.95 8.93 13.26
CA LEU A 115 -3.13 9.05 12.42
C LEU A 115 -3.74 10.44 12.59
N LEU A 116 -3.84 11.21 11.50
CA LEU A 116 -4.53 12.51 11.51
C LEU A 116 -6.04 12.34 11.32
N ARG A 117 -6.43 11.48 10.37
CA ARG A 117 -7.84 11.26 10.04
C ARG A 117 -8.04 9.94 9.31
N ARG A 118 -9.18 9.31 9.56
CA ARG A 118 -9.71 8.18 8.81
C ARG A 118 -10.92 8.62 7.99
N PHE A 119 -11.03 8.11 6.77
CA PHE A 119 -12.14 8.34 5.85
C PHE A 119 -12.68 6.99 5.41
N ASP A 120 -13.86 6.62 5.88
CA ASP A 120 -14.51 5.38 5.46
C ASP A 120 -15.01 5.52 4.01
N LEU A 121 -14.87 4.43 3.25
CA LEU A 121 -15.41 4.28 1.91
C LEU A 121 -16.90 3.94 2.00
N MET A 122 -17.64 4.16 0.90
CA MET A 122 -19.05 3.81 0.87
C MET A 122 -19.25 2.30 0.97
N SER A 123 -20.23 1.86 1.75
CA SER A 123 -20.61 0.44 1.78
C SER A 123 -21.05 -0.04 0.39
N PRO A 124 -20.78 -1.31 0.03
CA PRO A 124 -21.36 -1.91 -1.17
C PRO A 124 -22.89 -1.77 -1.15
N VAL A 125 -23.46 -1.32 -2.26
CA VAL A 125 -24.91 -1.40 -2.45
C VAL A 125 -25.22 -2.87 -2.75
N ASN A 126 -26.06 -3.48 -1.90
CA ASN A 126 -26.55 -4.85 -2.09
C ASN A 126 -27.42 -4.98 -3.35
#